data_AF-A0A7V9SWJ2-F1
#
_entry.id   AF-A0A7V9SWJ2-F1
#
_cell.length_a   1.000
_cell.length_b   1.000
_cell.length_c   1.000
_cell.angle_alpha   90.00
_cell.angle_beta   90.00
_cell.angle_gamma   90.00
#
_symmetry.space_group_name_H-M   'P 1'
#
loop_
_entity.id
_entity.type
_entity.pdbx_description
1 polymer ?
#
loop_
_entity_poly.entity_id
_entity_poly.type
_entity_poly.pdbx_seq_one_letter_code
_entity_poly.pdbx_strand_id
1 'polypeptide(L)'
;MRLLTHPLNGSHAETARFMSDYAEGDLRGYRRFRLARHLARCEMCQAAYRAFLATLTSLAALGRREPEPKPELAEAVVERIRAEGEGA
;
A
#
# COMPACT_ATOMS: atom_id res chain seq x y z
N MET A 1 -16.40 -13.88 25.53
CA MET A 1 -15.45 -13.08 26.34
C MET A 1 -15.09 -11.80 25.59
N ARG A 2 -15.73 -10.67 25.94
CA ARG A 2 -15.37 -9.32 25.46
C ARG A 2 -14.48 -8.68 26.52
N LEU A 3 -13.17 -8.65 26.30
CA LEU A 3 -12.26 -7.90 27.15
C LEU A 3 -12.15 -6.47 26.63
N LEU A 4 -12.93 -5.60 27.25
CA LEU A 4 -12.83 -4.15 27.22
C LEU A 4 -11.56 -3.72 27.99
N THR A 5 -10.40 -3.70 27.32
CA THR A 5 -9.18 -2.97 27.76
C THR A 5 -8.37 -2.67 26.49
N HIS A 6 -8.01 -1.47 26.05
CA HIS A 6 -8.11 -0.08 26.45
C HIS A 6 -8.17 0.70 25.12
N PRO A 7 -8.74 1.91 25.03
CA PRO A 7 -8.76 2.75 23.82
C PRO A 7 -7.36 3.10 23.24
N LEU A 8 -6.28 2.67 23.90
CA LEU A 8 -4.86 2.82 23.55
C LEU A 8 -4.25 1.60 22.84
N ASN A 9 -4.90 0.44 22.86
CA ASN A 9 -4.46 -0.73 22.13
C ASN A 9 -5.28 -0.84 20.83
N GLY A 10 -4.64 -1.07 19.69
CA GLY A 10 -5.36 -1.43 18.46
C GLY A 10 -6.16 -2.72 18.67
N SER A 11 -7.24 -2.91 17.90
CA SER A 11 -7.94 -4.21 17.87
C SER A 11 -7.48 -5.07 16.70
N HIS A 12 -7.79 -6.36 16.71
CA HIS A 12 -7.55 -7.24 15.56
C HIS A 12 -8.28 -6.73 14.30
N ALA A 13 -9.54 -6.30 14.45
CA ALA A 13 -10.34 -5.76 13.34
C ALA A 13 -9.76 -4.44 12.80
N GLU A 14 -9.34 -3.54 13.69
CA GLU A 14 -8.66 -2.29 13.30
C GLU A 14 -7.34 -2.60 12.59
N THR A 15 -6.60 -3.59 13.07
CA THR A 15 -5.33 -4.03 12.46
C THR A 15 -5.52 -4.62 11.07
N ALA A 16 -6.50 -5.49 10.90
CA ALA A 16 -6.85 -6.05 9.59
C ALA A 16 -7.28 -4.95 8.61
N ARG A 17 -8.00 -3.93 9.09
CA ARG A 17 -8.49 -2.84 8.25
C ARG A 17 -7.39 -1.88 7.78
N PHE A 18 -6.41 -1.57 8.63
CA PHE A 18 -5.43 -0.51 8.37
C PHE A 18 -4.01 -1.02 8.09
N MET A 19 -3.82 -2.33 7.88
CA MET A 19 -2.48 -2.88 7.62
C MET A 19 -1.86 -2.41 6.31
N SER A 20 -2.66 -2.17 5.26
CA SER A 20 -2.16 -1.65 3.97
C SER A 20 -1.66 -0.22 4.15
N ASP A 21 -2.51 0.70 4.61
CA ASP A 21 -2.16 2.08 4.91
C ASP A 21 -0.92 2.19 5.82
N TYR A 22 -0.77 1.25 6.76
CA TYR A 22 0.39 1.21 7.65
C TYR A 22 1.68 0.76 6.95
N ALA A 23 1.59 -0.23 6.05
CA ALA A 23 2.72 -0.69 5.26
C ALA A 23 3.18 0.36 4.23
N GLU A 24 2.22 1.10 3.67
CA GLU A 24 2.46 2.17 2.68
C GLU A 24 2.92 3.48 3.34
N GLY A 25 2.80 3.61 4.66
CA GLY A 25 3.18 4.82 5.40
C GLY A 25 2.11 5.91 5.42
N ASP A 26 0.94 5.64 4.85
CA ASP A 26 -0.21 6.55 4.80
C ASP A 26 -0.96 6.67 6.13
N LEU A 27 -0.82 5.67 7.01
CA LEU A 27 -1.42 5.74 8.33
C LEU A 27 -0.64 6.70 9.23
N ARG A 28 -1.32 7.74 9.76
CA ARG A 28 -0.69 8.80 10.56
C ARG A 28 -1.22 8.90 11.99
N GLY A 29 -0.46 9.62 12.82
CA GLY A 29 -0.85 10.03 14.17
C GLY A 29 -1.22 8.88 15.09
N TYR A 30 -2.28 9.08 15.87
CA TYR A 30 -2.70 8.13 16.91
C TYR A 30 -3.05 6.74 16.38
N ARG A 31 -3.61 6.65 15.16
CA ARG A 31 -3.93 5.35 14.53
C ARG A 31 -2.68 4.54 14.22
N ARG A 32 -1.65 5.19 13.65
CA ARG A 32 -0.35 4.56 13.41
C ARG A 32 0.24 4.00 14.71
N PHE A 33 0.22 4.79 15.78
CA PHE A 33 0.73 4.38 17.08
C PHE A 33 -0.01 3.17 17.65
N ARG A 34 -1.35 3.20 17.65
CA ARG A 34 -2.17 2.10 18.18
C ARG A 34 -1.94 0.79 17.43
N LEU A 35 -1.83 0.86 16.11
CA LEU A 35 -1.57 -0.28 15.26
C LEU A 35 -0.18 -0.87 15.50
N ALA A 36 0.86 -0.01 15.51
CA ALA A 36 2.22 -0.43 15.81
C ALA A 36 2.33 -1.11 17.18
N ARG A 37 1.68 -0.54 18.20
CA ARG A 37 1.63 -1.12 19.54
C ARG A 37 0.92 -2.47 19.60
N HIS A 38 -0.16 -2.65 18.82
CA HIS A 38 -0.86 -3.93 18.73
C HIS A 38 -0.01 -4.99 18.04
N LEU A 39 0.61 -4.65 16.90
CA LEU A 39 1.52 -5.54 16.16
C LEU A 39 2.73 -5.97 17.01
N ALA A 40 3.22 -5.11 17.90
CA ALA A 40 4.32 -5.42 18.81
C ALA A 40 3.94 -6.41 19.93
N ARG A 41 2.63 -6.61 20.20
CA ARG A 41 2.15 -7.40 21.34
C ARG A 41 1.33 -8.63 20.95
N CYS A 42 0.73 -8.61 19.76
CA CYS A 42 -0.12 -9.69 19.29
C CYS A 42 0.61 -10.52 18.23
N GLU A 43 1.05 -11.71 18.62
CA GLU A 43 1.76 -12.65 17.73
C GLU A 43 0.94 -13.00 16.48
N MET A 44 -0.37 -13.22 16.62
CA MET A 44 -1.25 -13.52 15.49
C MET A 44 -1.29 -12.38 14.47
N CYS A 45 -1.46 -11.13 14.92
CA CYS A 45 -1.46 -9.98 14.01
C CYS A 45 -0.07 -9.70 13.45
N GLN A 46 0.99 -9.98 14.20
CA GLN A 46 2.36 -9.88 13.71
C GLN A 46 2.61 -10.90 12.59
N ALA A 47 2.20 -12.16 12.78
CA ALA A 47 2.33 -13.21 11.76
C ALA A 47 1.56 -12.86 10.49
N ALA A 48 0.31 -12.40 10.63
CA ALA A 48 -0.50 -11.92 9.51
C ALA A 48 0.16 -10.75 8.76
N TYR A 49 0.70 -9.78 9.50
CA TYR A 49 1.40 -8.63 8.90
C TYR A 49 2.70 -9.04 8.17
N ARG A 50 3.47 -9.98 8.73
CA ARG A 50 4.66 -10.54 8.05
C ARG A 50 4.29 -11.26 6.76
N ALA A 51 3.24 -12.08 6.78
CA ALA A 51 2.75 -12.76 5.58
C ALA A 51 2.27 -11.75 4.53
N PHE A 52 1.57 -10.70 4.95
CA PHE A 52 1.16 -9.61 4.08
C PHE A 52 2.35 -8.92 3.39
N LEU A 53 3.38 -8.52 4.15
CA LEU A 53 4.59 -7.91 3.58
C LEU A 53 5.35 -8.84 2.62
N ALA A 54 5.41 -10.14 2.95
CA ALA A 54 6.02 -11.14 2.07
C ALA A 54 5.26 -11.25 0.75
N THR A 55 3.94 -11.26 0.78
CA THR A 55 3.10 -11.26 -0.43
C THR A 55 3.34 -10.00 -1.28
N LEU A 56 3.37 -8.81 -0.67
CA LEU A 56 3.68 -7.57 -1.39
C LEU A 56 5.05 -7.61 -2.06
N THR A 57 6.06 -8.13 -1.35
CA THR A 57 7.42 -8.28 -1.89
C THR A 57 7.44 -9.24 -3.08
N SER A 58 6.75 -10.38 -2.98
CA SER A 58 6.62 -11.34 -4.08
C SER A 58 5.90 -10.74 -5.29
N LEU A 59 4.82 -9.98 -5.06
CA LEU A 59 4.11 -9.29 -6.14
C LEU A 59 4.98 -8.22 -6.81
N ALA A 60 5.74 -7.45 -6.03
CA ALA A 60 6.67 -6.46 -6.56
C ALA A 60 7.77 -7.11 -7.42
N ALA A 61 8.26 -8.29 -7.02
CA ALA A 61 9.22 -9.06 -7.80
C ALA A 61 8.65 -9.60 -9.12
N LEU A 62 7.33 -9.86 -9.17
CA LEU A 62 6.62 -10.22 -10.41
C LEU A 62 6.33 -9.00 -11.30
N GLY A 63 6.30 -7.81 -10.71
CA GLY A 63 6.15 -6.56 -11.43
C GLY A 63 7.21 -6.47 -12.51
N ARG A 64 6.77 -6.46 -13.77
CA ARG A 64 7.66 -6.14 -14.90
C ARG A 64 8.34 -4.83 -14.54
N ARG A 65 9.67 -4.80 -14.59
CA ARG A 65 10.42 -3.55 -14.54
C ARG A 65 9.74 -2.61 -15.53
N GLU A 66 9.19 -1.49 -15.05
CA GLU A 66 8.59 -0.49 -15.92
C GLU A 66 9.63 -0.23 -17.02
N PRO A 67 9.35 -0.59 -18.29
CA PRO A 67 10.32 -0.35 -19.34
C PRO A 67 10.60 1.14 -19.34
N GLU A 68 11.87 1.53 -19.45
CA GLU A 68 12.20 2.96 -19.52
C GLU A 68 11.30 3.61 -20.58
N PRO A 69 10.68 4.75 -20.25
CA PRO A 69 9.76 5.42 -21.15
C PRO A 69 10.52 5.71 -22.46
N LYS A 70 10.02 5.15 -23.56
CA LYS A 70 10.62 5.37 -24.88
C LYS A 70 10.31 6.79 -25.32
N PRO A 71 11.29 7.70 -25.44
CA PRO A 71 11.05 9.09 -25.83
C PRO A 71 10.33 9.18 -27.18
N GLU A 72 10.70 8.30 -28.10
CA GLU A 72 10.09 8.15 -29.43
C GLU A 72 8.58 7.86 -29.36
N LEU A 73 8.11 7.11 -28.36
CA LEU A 73 6.68 6.83 -28.19
C LEU A 73 5.94 8.07 -27.69
N ALA A 74 6.53 8.84 -26.79
CA ALA A 74 5.96 10.09 -26.31
C ALA A 74 5.87 11.11 -27.44
N GLU A 75 6.92 11.26 -28.24
CA GLU A 75 6.94 12.12 -29.43
C GLU A 75 5.90 11.68 -30.45
N ALA A 76 5.82 10.39 -30.78
CA ALA A 76 4.83 9.86 -31.72
C ALA A 76 3.38 10.10 -31.26
N VAL A 77 3.11 10.04 -29.95
CA VAL A 77 1.78 10.36 -29.39
C VAL A 77 1.48 11.85 -29.55
N VAL A 78 2.44 12.73 -29.24
CA VAL A 78 2.26 14.19 -29.37
C VAL A 78 2.02 14.59 -30.82
N GLU A 79 2.79 14.05 -31.76
CA GLU A 79 2.62 14.33 -33.19
C GLU A 79 1.26 13.86 -33.71
N ARG A 80 0.77 12.71 -33.24
CA ARG A 80 -0.57 12.24 -33.60
C ARG A 80 -1.67 13.17 -33.08
N ILE A 81 -1.57 13.63 -31.84
CA ILE A 81 -2.54 14.59 -31.26
C ILE A 81 -2.54 15.90 -32.07
N ARG A 82 -1.38 16.39 -32.51
CA ARG A 82 -1.27 17.58 -33.36
C ARG A 82 -1.93 17.38 -34.72
N ALA A 83 -1.61 16.28 -35.39
CA ALA A 83 -2.19 15.95 -36.70
C ALA A 83 -3.73 15.80 -36.65
N GLU A 84 -4.27 15.27 -35.55
CA GLU A 84 -5.72 15.17 -35.32
C GLU A 84 -6.36 16.53 -35.02
N GLY A 85 -5.62 17.46 -34.39
CA GLY A 85 -6.09 18.82 -34.08
C GLY A 85 -6.02 19.82 -35.24
N GLU A 86 -5.11 19.60 -36.20
CA GLU A 86 -4.95 20.44 -37.41
C GLU A 86 -5.90 20.05 -38.55
N GLY A 87 -6.66 18.96 -38.40
CA GLY A 87 -7.67 18.50 -39.35
C GLY A 87 -9.11 18.94 -39.04
N ALA A 88 -9.31 19.85 -38.09
CA ALA A 88 -10.62 20.37 -37.65
C ALA A 88 -10.89 21.80 -38.13
#